data_AF-A0A496V2E7-F1
#
_entry.id   AF-A0A496V2E7-F1
#
_cell.length_a   1.000
_cell.length_b   1.000
_cell.length_c   1.000
_cell.angle_alpha   90.00
_cell.angle_beta   90.00
_cell.angle_gamma   90.00
#
_symmetry.space_group_name_H-M   'P 1'
#
loop_
_entity.id
_entity.type
_entity.pdbx_description
1 polymer ?
#
loop_
_entity_poly.entity_id
_entity_poly.type
_entity_poly.pdbx_seq_one_letter_code
_entity_poly.pdbx_strand_id
1 'polypeptide(L)'
;MKNVICSLWLLLLLIASPLVLAIPPYLGVTVGENLSFTNSSCIAATKKVLENEGFQKIVQYQNGTTVFAAYQTSEPYRYKAVVKCLSDAGVIMVVAVADVAKNAKQKTEHLLQKIRQYHNLKAVSIKSSSAPSISPYLGISVGKNGSFANSSCSAAAKEVLKNDGFQKVVPYNNGKTVFAAYHNRQPYRYKVVVKCLSDAKVIMVVAVAERARSAKKKADSLRRKIQNYRGSRTDSATNAKKNTKSLRWKSLKFRGSRSYSVKKWLNPFQGVETLLQQDFRQNNRDKRLIIQTISTGGSFVDSVIINGAVLVKKGRSWQVESAANNIATAGTYGFFHGEAKWVKIGSEQYGVLFLDSGGHMGYNFQSFFIVAAVGNQMTKLFQLDDAGRNNAAAGCLPKCESYKTELKFVPGKHPDYFDIQAITTGTVQKRELFSVSGTKYQRVK
;
A
#
# COMPACT_ATOMS: atom_id res chain seq x y z
N MET A 1 57.85 3.79 -6.08
CA MET A 1 57.43 2.47 -5.55
C MET A 1 56.35 2.52 -4.45
N LYS A 2 56.30 3.52 -3.56
CA LYS A 2 55.30 3.60 -2.46
C LYS A 2 53.81 3.64 -2.92
N ASN A 3 53.51 4.18 -4.09
CA ASN A 3 52.12 4.28 -4.58
C ASN A 3 51.54 2.95 -5.12
N VAL A 4 52.39 2.02 -5.55
CA VAL A 4 51.94 0.73 -6.11
C VAL A 4 51.44 -0.20 -4.99
N ILE A 5 52.08 -0.15 -3.83
CA ILE A 5 51.72 -0.97 -2.66
C ILE A 5 50.35 -0.56 -2.10
N CYS A 6 50.03 0.74 -2.11
CA CYS A 6 48.77 1.25 -1.58
C CYS A 6 47.56 0.86 -2.47
N SER A 7 47.72 0.88 -3.80
CA SER A 7 46.67 0.42 -4.71
C SER A 7 46.41 -1.08 -4.62
N LEU A 8 47.44 -1.90 -4.38
CA LEU A 8 47.28 -3.35 -4.24
C LEU A 8 46.50 -3.71 -2.97
N TRP A 9 46.78 -3.01 -1.85
CA TRP A 9 46.04 -3.16 -0.59
C TRP A 9 44.59 -2.72 -0.71
N LEU A 10 44.31 -1.62 -1.42
CA LEU A 10 42.95 -1.16 -1.65
C LEU A 10 42.14 -2.16 -2.50
N LEU A 11 42.80 -2.77 -3.50
CA LEU A 11 42.20 -3.82 -4.33
C LEU A 11 41.91 -5.08 -3.50
N LEU A 12 42.84 -5.50 -2.63
CA LEU A 12 42.65 -6.65 -1.74
C LEU A 12 41.53 -6.40 -0.72
N LEU A 13 41.45 -5.19 -0.15
CA LEU A 13 40.36 -4.77 0.72
C LEU A 13 39.01 -4.72 0.00
N LEU A 14 38.97 -4.31 -1.27
CA LEU A 14 37.76 -4.33 -2.09
C LEU A 14 37.31 -5.75 -2.43
N ILE A 15 38.24 -6.67 -2.70
CA ILE A 15 37.94 -8.09 -2.98
C ILE A 15 37.52 -8.82 -1.69
N ALA A 16 38.09 -8.45 -0.54
CA ALA A 16 37.73 -9.01 0.78
C ALA A 16 36.53 -8.31 1.44
N SER A 17 36.03 -7.20 0.88
CA SER A 17 34.90 -6.49 1.47
C SER A 17 33.59 -7.28 1.28
N PRO A 18 32.83 -7.58 2.35
CA PRO A 18 31.60 -8.38 2.31
C PRO A 18 30.41 -7.68 1.62
N LEU A 19 30.66 -6.70 0.76
CA LEU A 19 29.68 -5.77 0.20
C LEU A 19 28.71 -6.36 -0.85
N VAL A 20 28.77 -7.66 -1.15
CA VAL A 20 27.89 -8.29 -2.15
C VAL A 20 27.10 -9.50 -1.64
N LEU A 21 27.29 -9.90 -0.37
CA LEU A 21 26.39 -10.89 0.23
C LEU A 21 25.11 -10.16 0.63
N ALA A 22 24.11 -10.20 -0.25
CA ALA A 22 22.77 -9.72 0.08
C ALA A 22 22.35 -10.37 1.41
N ILE A 23 22.16 -9.55 2.44
CA ILE A 23 21.84 -10.02 3.78
C ILE A 23 20.44 -10.64 3.70
N PRO A 24 20.23 -11.87 4.23
CA PRO A 24 18.92 -12.51 4.25
C PRO A 24 17.83 -11.61 4.85
N PRO A 25 16.55 -11.84 4.50
CA PRO A 25 16.06 -13.02 3.80
C PRO A 25 16.06 -12.88 2.27
N TYR A 26 16.30 -14.00 1.59
CA TYR A 26 16.23 -14.12 0.13
C TYR A 26 14.84 -14.54 -0.32
N LEU A 27 14.48 -14.15 -1.54
CA LEU A 27 13.18 -14.42 -2.14
C LEU A 27 13.36 -15.23 -3.43
N GLY A 28 12.75 -16.41 -3.47
CA GLY A 28 12.61 -17.25 -4.67
C GLY A 28 11.23 -17.04 -5.29
N VAL A 29 11.16 -17.04 -6.62
CA VAL A 29 9.90 -17.00 -7.38
C VAL A 29 9.96 -18.02 -8.49
N THR A 30 8.94 -18.85 -8.58
CA THR A 30 8.73 -19.75 -9.72
C THR A 30 7.30 -19.58 -10.23
N VAL A 31 7.14 -19.59 -11.55
CA VAL A 31 5.83 -19.47 -12.21
C VAL A 31 5.63 -20.68 -13.09
N GLY A 32 4.49 -21.34 -12.93
CA GLY A 32 4.01 -22.38 -13.83
C GLY A 32 2.92 -21.83 -14.73
N GLU A 33 3.06 -22.03 -16.03
CA GLU A 33 2.12 -21.55 -17.06
C GLU A 33 1.52 -22.75 -17.83
N ASN A 34 0.49 -22.49 -18.65
CA ASN A 34 -0.19 -23.47 -19.51
C ASN A 34 -0.82 -24.65 -18.76
N LEU A 35 -1.37 -24.37 -17.59
CA LEU A 35 -2.02 -25.36 -16.73
C LEU A 35 -3.55 -25.22 -16.82
N SER A 36 -4.29 -26.33 -16.79
CA SER A 36 -5.75 -26.32 -16.68
C SER A 36 -6.16 -26.67 -15.25
N PHE A 37 -6.84 -25.74 -14.57
CA PHE A 37 -7.39 -25.93 -13.23
C PHE A 37 -8.50 -24.90 -12.94
N THR A 38 -9.33 -25.18 -11.94
CA THR A 38 -10.23 -24.19 -11.34
C THR A 38 -9.54 -23.55 -10.15
N ASN A 39 -9.96 -22.34 -9.76
CA ASN A 39 -9.42 -21.69 -8.56
C ASN A 39 -9.60 -22.57 -7.31
N SER A 40 -10.75 -23.24 -7.16
CA SER A 40 -11.00 -24.14 -6.04
C SER A 40 -10.06 -25.34 -6.02
N SER A 41 -9.84 -26.01 -7.16
CA SER A 41 -8.95 -27.18 -7.23
C SER A 41 -7.49 -26.80 -6.99
N CYS A 42 -7.01 -25.70 -7.56
CA CYS A 42 -5.64 -25.23 -7.33
C CYS A 42 -5.39 -24.83 -5.87
N ILE A 43 -6.36 -24.17 -5.22
CA ILE A 43 -6.26 -23.79 -3.81
C ILE A 43 -6.26 -25.03 -2.91
N ALA A 44 -7.12 -26.02 -3.18
CA ALA A 44 -7.12 -27.28 -2.45
C ALA A 44 -5.77 -28.01 -2.58
N ALA A 45 -5.24 -28.12 -3.81
CA ALA A 45 -3.92 -28.69 -4.09
C ALA A 45 -2.82 -27.99 -3.29
N THR A 46 -2.86 -26.66 -3.33
CA THR A 46 -1.88 -25.79 -2.69
C THR A 46 -1.87 -25.98 -1.19
N LYS A 47 -3.04 -25.97 -0.53
CA LYS A 47 -3.14 -26.21 0.91
C LYS A 47 -2.56 -27.57 1.28
N LYS A 48 -2.96 -28.64 0.56
CA LYS A 48 -2.47 -29.99 0.85
C LYS A 48 -0.97 -30.14 0.65
N VAL A 49 -0.41 -29.57 -0.42
CA VAL A 49 1.03 -29.60 -0.67
C VAL A 49 1.78 -28.84 0.41
N LEU A 50 1.29 -27.68 0.84
CA LEU A 50 1.92 -26.90 1.91
C LEU A 50 1.85 -27.64 3.25
N GLU A 51 0.72 -28.28 3.59
CA GLU A 51 0.60 -29.16 4.77
C GLU A 51 1.62 -30.29 4.72
N ASN A 52 1.70 -31.02 3.60
CA ASN A 52 2.63 -32.13 3.40
C ASN A 52 4.11 -31.70 3.43
N GLU A 53 4.39 -30.43 3.14
CA GLU A 53 5.72 -29.82 3.21
C GLU A 53 6.03 -29.23 4.59
N GLY A 54 5.15 -29.49 5.56
CA GLY A 54 5.29 -29.13 6.98
C GLY A 54 4.98 -27.67 7.30
N PHE A 55 4.34 -26.93 6.38
CA PHE A 55 3.84 -25.60 6.72
C PHE A 55 2.68 -25.73 7.70
N GLN A 56 2.75 -24.99 8.81
CA GLN A 56 1.80 -25.12 9.92
C GLN A 56 0.69 -24.07 9.86
N LYS A 57 1.03 -22.84 9.48
CA LYS A 57 0.07 -21.74 9.37
C LYS A 57 -0.26 -21.50 7.90
N ILE A 58 -1.35 -22.07 7.42
CA ILE A 58 -1.79 -21.96 6.03
C ILE A 58 -3.12 -21.19 6.00
N VAL A 59 -3.12 -20.02 5.38
CA VAL A 59 -4.27 -19.10 5.35
C VAL A 59 -4.58 -18.71 3.92
N GLN A 60 -5.83 -18.88 3.51
CA GLN A 60 -6.33 -18.34 2.26
C GLN A 60 -6.81 -16.91 2.47
N TYR A 61 -6.36 -15.98 1.63
CA TYR A 61 -6.69 -14.57 1.77
C TYR A 61 -8.06 -14.25 1.16
N GLN A 62 -9.00 -13.76 1.99
CA GLN A 62 -10.32 -13.26 1.58
C GLN A 62 -11.11 -14.21 0.65
N ASN A 63 -11.01 -15.52 0.86
CA ASN A 63 -11.56 -16.54 -0.05
C ASN A 63 -11.10 -16.40 -1.52
N GLY A 64 -10.04 -15.63 -1.77
CA GLY A 64 -9.48 -15.39 -3.08
C GLY A 64 -8.51 -16.48 -3.53
N THR A 65 -7.76 -16.19 -4.59
CA THR A 65 -6.88 -17.17 -5.25
C THR A 65 -5.47 -17.21 -4.67
N THR A 66 -5.26 -16.70 -3.46
CA THR A 66 -3.93 -16.59 -2.83
C THR A 66 -3.90 -17.31 -1.49
N VAL A 67 -2.88 -18.16 -1.31
CA VAL A 67 -2.61 -18.89 -0.06
C VAL A 67 -1.27 -18.42 0.50
N PHE A 68 -1.28 -18.06 1.77
CA PHE A 68 -0.09 -17.75 2.56
C PHE A 68 0.24 -18.92 3.46
N ALA A 69 1.53 -19.24 3.59
CA ALA A 69 1.98 -20.31 4.46
C ALA A 69 3.26 -19.96 5.22
N ALA A 70 3.38 -20.44 6.45
CA ALA A 70 4.60 -20.33 7.25
C ALA A 70 5.01 -21.68 7.87
N TYR A 71 6.32 -21.98 7.83
CA TYR A 71 6.95 -23.19 8.35
C TYR A 71 7.70 -22.87 9.64
N GLN A 72 7.28 -23.47 10.77
CA GLN A 72 7.91 -23.24 12.08
C GLN A 72 8.73 -24.46 12.50
N THR A 73 10.00 -24.24 12.83
CA THR A 73 10.84 -25.21 13.55
C THR A 73 11.52 -24.57 14.76
N SER A 74 11.72 -23.25 14.74
CA SER A 74 11.95 -22.35 15.89
C SER A 74 11.65 -20.91 15.43
N GLU A 75 11.54 -19.93 16.35
CA GLU A 75 11.46 -18.51 15.95
C GLU A 75 12.82 -17.98 15.50
N PRO A 76 12.89 -17.13 14.45
CA PRO A 76 11.83 -16.78 13.50
C PRO A 76 11.58 -17.90 12.46
N TYR A 77 10.35 -17.99 11.92
CA TYR A 77 9.94 -18.98 10.90
C TYR A 77 10.97 -19.13 9.77
N ARG A 78 11.44 -20.37 9.53
CA ARG A 78 12.50 -20.69 8.56
C ARG A 78 12.09 -20.47 7.10
N TYR A 79 10.80 -20.67 6.79
CA TYR A 79 10.25 -20.39 5.46
C TYR A 79 8.89 -19.71 5.54
N LYS A 80 8.68 -18.73 4.66
CA LYS A 80 7.37 -18.15 4.36
C LYS A 80 7.08 -18.33 2.88
N ALA A 81 5.88 -18.77 2.53
CA ALA A 81 5.48 -18.99 1.16
C ALA A 81 4.18 -18.26 0.81
N VAL A 82 4.07 -17.84 -0.44
CA VAL A 82 2.85 -17.30 -1.04
C VAL A 82 2.62 -18.04 -2.34
N VAL A 83 1.44 -18.61 -2.50
CA VAL A 83 1.03 -19.27 -3.73
C VAL A 83 -0.21 -18.56 -4.27
N LYS A 84 -0.17 -18.15 -5.54
CA LYS A 84 -1.31 -17.53 -6.22
C LYS A 84 -1.72 -18.37 -7.42
N CYS A 85 -2.96 -18.83 -7.39
CA CYS A 85 -3.64 -19.53 -8.47
C CYS A 85 -4.32 -18.51 -9.39
N LEU A 86 -4.18 -18.64 -10.70
CA LEU A 86 -4.84 -17.78 -11.68
C LEU A 86 -5.43 -18.69 -12.76
N SER A 87 -6.60 -19.28 -12.49
CA SER A 87 -7.24 -20.26 -13.39
C SER A 87 -7.43 -19.72 -14.80
N ASP A 88 -7.89 -18.47 -14.91
CA ASP A 88 -8.26 -17.85 -16.18
C ASP A 88 -7.04 -17.63 -17.10
N ALA A 89 -5.85 -17.58 -16.50
CA ALA A 89 -4.58 -17.50 -17.22
C ALA A 89 -3.86 -18.85 -17.33
N GLY A 90 -4.34 -19.89 -16.64
CA GLY A 90 -3.62 -21.16 -16.48
C GLY A 90 -2.26 -20.99 -15.79
N VAL A 91 -2.15 -20.05 -14.83
CA VAL A 91 -0.89 -19.68 -14.18
C VAL A 91 -0.91 -19.95 -12.67
N ILE A 92 0.14 -20.58 -12.15
CA ILE A 92 0.41 -20.71 -10.71
C ILE A 92 1.72 -19.98 -10.40
N MET A 93 1.69 -19.02 -9.49
CA MET A 93 2.87 -18.32 -9.00
C MET A 93 3.19 -18.78 -7.59
N VAL A 94 4.44 -19.20 -7.36
CA VAL A 94 4.95 -19.60 -6.05
C VAL A 94 6.09 -18.67 -5.67
N VAL A 95 5.99 -18.06 -4.49
CA VAL A 95 7.01 -17.23 -3.87
C VAL A 95 7.40 -17.86 -2.55
N ALA A 96 8.69 -18.00 -2.28
CA ALA A 96 9.19 -18.45 -0.98
C ALA A 96 10.31 -17.53 -0.49
N VAL A 97 10.36 -17.35 0.82
CA VAL A 97 11.36 -16.54 1.52
C VAL A 97 12.18 -17.47 2.40
N ALA A 98 13.52 -17.38 2.30
CA ALA A 98 14.46 -18.23 3.05
C ALA A 98 15.76 -17.48 3.37
N ASP A 99 16.52 -17.96 4.34
CA ASP A 99 17.81 -17.36 4.72
C ASP A 99 18.95 -17.68 3.75
N VAL A 100 18.72 -18.52 2.75
CA VAL A 100 19.70 -18.86 1.70
C VAL A 100 19.03 -18.77 0.32
N ALA A 101 19.61 -17.99 -0.60
CA ALA A 101 19.04 -17.72 -1.93
C ALA A 101 18.76 -19.00 -2.75
N LYS A 102 19.72 -19.93 -2.77
CA LYS A 102 19.59 -21.21 -3.49
C LYS A 102 18.40 -22.02 -2.96
N ASN A 103 18.20 -22.03 -1.65
CA ASN A 103 17.10 -22.75 -1.00
C ASN A 103 15.76 -22.10 -1.32
N ALA A 104 15.68 -20.77 -1.36
CA ALA A 104 14.44 -20.07 -1.71
C ALA A 104 13.94 -20.46 -3.11
N LYS A 105 14.83 -20.48 -4.11
CA LYS A 105 14.49 -20.86 -5.48
C LYS A 105 14.14 -22.36 -5.60
N GLN A 106 14.96 -23.24 -5.05
CA GLN A 106 14.70 -24.68 -5.08
C GLN A 106 13.37 -25.02 -4.40
N LYS A 107 13.06 -24.35 -3.28
CA LYS A 107 11.78 -24.53 -2.59
C LYS A 107 10.59 -24.08 -3.43
N THR A 108 10.67 -22.95 -4.15
CA THR A 108 9.56 -22.53 -5.04
C THR A 108 9.35 -23.48 -6.22
N GLU A 109 10.42 -24.01 -6.82
CA GLU A 109 10.35 -25.00 -7.90
C GLU A 109 9.73 -26.32 -7.40
N HIS A 110 10.21 -26.82 -6.26
CA HIS A 110 9.72 -28.04 -5.63
C HIS A 110 8.23 -27.95 -5.26
N LEU A 111 7.80 -26.85 -4.64
CA LEU A 111 6.40 -26.62 -4.30
C LEU A 111 5.51 -26.58 -5.55
N LEU A 112 5.93 -25.86 -6.60
CA LEU A 112 5.17 -25.81 -7.85
C LEU A 112 5.04 -27.20 -8.49
N GLN A 113 6.11 -27.99 -8.49
CA GLN A 113 6.09 -29.36 -9.03
C GLN A 113 5.10 -30.24 -8.26
N LYS A 114 5.11 -30.20 -6.93
CA LYS A 114 4.16 -30.97 -6.11
C LYS A 114 2.71 -30.53 -6.32
N ILE A 115 2.46 -29.23 -6.47
CA ILE A 115 1.10 -28.71 -6.77
C ILE A 115 0.60 -29.24 -8.12
N ARG A 116 1.48 -29.30 -9.13
CA ARG A 116 1.14 -29.87 -10.45
C ARG A 116 0.80 -31.36 -10.38
N GLN A 117 1.58 -32.12 -9.62
CA GLN A 117 1.39 -33.57 -9.45
C GLN A 117 0.10 -33.90 -8.69
N TYR A 118 -0.24 -33.13 -7.65
CA TYR A 118 -1.34 -33.45 -6.75
C TYR A 118 -2.71 -33.58 -7.44
N HIS A 119 -2.94 -32.88 -8.55
CA HIS A 119 -4.22 -32.91 -9.27
C HIS A 119 -4.15 -33.50 -10.68
N ASN A 120 -3.02 -34.12 -11.06
CA ASN A 120 -2.75 -34.40 -12.47
C ASN A 120 -3.09 -33.19 -13.32
N LEU A 121 -2.59 -32.00 -12.94
CA LEU A 121 -2.82 -30.77 -13.70
C LEU A 121 -2.15 -30.98 -15.06
N LYS A 122 -2.90 -31.58 -15.99
CA LYS A 122 -2.42 -31.95 -17.31
C LYS A 122 -1.98 -30.65 -17.94
N ALA A 123 -0.72 -30.59 -18.38
CA ALA A 123 -0.32 -29.59 -19.33
C ALA A 123 -1.32 -29.69 -20.48
N VAL A 124 -2.06 -28.61 -20.75
CA VAL A 124 -2.98 -28.61 -21.88
C VAL A 124 -2.10 -28.87 -23.09
N SER A 125 -2.32 -29.97 -23.81
CA SER A 125 -1.64 -30.20 -25.08
C SER A 125 -2.24 -29.21 -26.07
N ILE A 126 -1.80 -27.96 -25.99
CA ILE A 126 -1.99 -27.01 -27.07
C ILE A 126 -1.32 -27.68 -28.26
N LYS A 127 -2.09 -28.02 -29.30
CA LYS A 127 -1.55 -28.55 -30.56
C LYS A 127 -0.34 -27.68 -30.91
N SER A 128 0.82 -28.30 -30.73
CA SER A 128 2.11 -27.66 -30.79
C SER A 128 2.26 -27.09 -32.19
N SER A 129 2.12 -25.77 -32.35
CA SER A 129 2.88 -25.12 -33.40
C SER A 129 4.34 -25.40 -33.05
N SER A 130 5.03 -26.10 -33.95
CA SER A 130 6.35 -26.74 -33.77
C SER A 130 7.51 -25.77 -33.55
N ALA A 131 7.25 -24.56 -33.06
CA ALA A 131 8.29 -23.70 -32.53
C ALA A 131 8.55 -24.11 -31.07
N PRO A 132 9.78 -24.52 -30.71
CA PRO A 132 10.11 -24.80 -29.31
C PRO A 132 9.75 -23.58 -28.46
N SER A 133 8.71 -23.73 -27.65
CA SER A 133 8.25 -22.71 -26.70
C SER A 133 9.30 -22.58 -25.61
N ILE A 134 10.33 -21.77 -25.88
CA ILE A 134 11.32 -21.39 -24.89
C ILE A 134 10.53 -20.70 -23.77
N SER A 135 10.42 -21.38 -22.62
CA SER A 135 9.64 -20.89 -21.50
C SER A 135 10.09 -19.46 -21.13
N PRO A 136 9.16 -18.52 -21.00
CA PRO A 136 9.51 -17.14 -20.71
C PRO A 136 10.23 -17.07 -19.36
N TYR A 137 11.47 -16.60 -19.38
CA TYR A 137 12.25 -16.40 -18.16
C TYR A 137 11.88 -15.08 -17.50
N LEU A 138 11.83 -15.10 -16.17
CA LEU A 138 11.59 -13.93 -15.33
C LEU A 138 12.91 -13.35 -14.82
N GLY A 139 13.09 -12.04 -15.00
CA GLY A 139 14.14 -11.26 -14.41
C GLY A 139 13.55 -10.25 -13.44
N ILE A 140 13.95 -10.33 -12.17
CA ILE A 140 13.48 -9.41 -11.13
C ILE A 140 14.63 -8.48 -10.73
N SER A 141 14.35 -7.19 -10.64
CA SER A 141 15.27 -6.17 -10.14
C SER A 141 14.56 -5.32 -9.09
N VAL A 142 15.15 -5.24 -7.90
CA VAL A 142 14.64 -4.43 -6.79
C VAL A 142 15.69 -3.41 -6.43
N GLY A 143 15.27 -2.17 -6.15
CA GLY A 143 16.19 -1.14 -5.66
C GLY A 143 15.48 -0.05 -4.88
N LYS A 144 16.28 0.76 -4.18
CA LYS A 144 15.77 1.90 -3.39
C LYS A 144 15.20 2.97 -4.33
N ASN A 145 14.01 3.46 -4.02
CA ASN A 145 13.35 4.54 -4.72
C ASN A 145 13.92 5.86 -4.19
N GLY A 146 14.80 6.52 -4.95
CA GLY A 146 15.47 7.76 -4.54
C GLY A 146 14.48 8.91 -4.38
N SER A 147 13.92 9.12 -3.18
CA SER A 147 13.00 10.23 -2.82
C SER A 147 11.72 10.41 -3.67
N PHE A 148 11.43 9.54 -4.63
CA PHE A 148 10.22 9.65 -5.45
C PHE A 148 8.97 9.37 -4.61
N ALA A 149 7.98 10.27 -4.69
CA ALA A 149 6.60 9.95 -4.31
C ALA A 149 6.00 8.94 -5.33
N ASN A 150 4.97 8.18 -4.94
CA ASN A 150 4.36 7.14 -5.79
C ASN A 150 4.03 7.62 -7.22
N SER A 151 3.37 8.78 -7.33
CA SER A 151 2.97 9.38 -8.62
C SER A 151 4.18 9.77 -9.49
N SER A 152 5.28 10.21 -8.88
CA SER A 152 6.51 10.53 -9.61
C SER A 152 7.26 9.30 -10.11
N CYS A 153 7.24 8.19 -9.35
CA CYS A 153 7.86 6.93 -9.75
C CYS A 153 7.13 6.30 -10.95
N SER A 154 5.80 6.35 -10.95
CA SER A 154 5.00 5.77 -12.03
C SER A 154 5.06 6.57 -13.32
N ALA A 155 5.08 7.90 -13.22
CA ALA A 155 5.33 8.79 -14.35
C ALA A 155 6.73 8.53 -14.95
N ALA A 156 7.77 8.45 -14.10
CA ALA A 156 9.13 8.12 -14.54
C ALA A 156 9.18 6.73 -15.20
N ALA A 157 8.52 5.73 -14.62
CA ALA A 157 8.42 4.40 -15.20
C ALA A 157 7.76 4.42 -16.58
N LYS A 158 6.65 5.15 -16.73
CA LYS A 158 5.94 5.28 -18.01
C LYS A 158 6.83 5.87 -19.10
N GLU A 159 7.51 6.97 -18.80
CA GLU A 159 8.39 7.64 -19.76
C GLU A 159 9.64 6.82 -20.09
N VAL A 160 10.26 6.19 -19.09
CA VAL A 160 11.39 5.28 -19.34
C VAL A 160 10.99 4.09 -20.20
N LEU A 161 9.82 3.49 -19.96
CA LEU A 161 9.34 2.36 -20.76
C LEU A 161 9.07 2.78 -22.21
N LYS A 162 8.42 3.92 -22.45
CA LYS A 162 8.23 4.46 -23.80
C LYS A 162 9.58 4.71 -24.50
N ASN A 163 10.51 5.38 -23.83
CA ASN A 163 11.85 5.67 -24.36
C ASN A 163 12.69 4.42 -24.60
N ASP A 164 12.41 3.33 -23.89
CA ASP A 164 13.04 2.02 -24.09
C ASP A 164 12.31 1.16 -25.14
N GLY A 165 11.38 1.79 -25.89
CA GLY A 165 10.69 1.26 -27.06
C GLY A 165 9.44 0.43 -26.76
N PHE A 166 8.96 0.41 -25.52
CA PHE A 166 7.74 -0.32 -25.20
C PHE A 166 6.53 0.39 -25.80
N GLN A 167 5.76 -0.33 -26.62
CA GLN A 167 4.67 0.24 -27.43
C GLN A 167 3.36 0.34 -26.63
N LYS A 168 3.07 -0.67 -25.81
CA LYS A 168 1.92 -0.67 -24.92
C LYS A 168 2.40 -0.43 -23.50
N VAL A 169 2.05 0.70 -22.91
CA VAL A 169 2.40 1.06 -21.53
C VAL A 169 1.13 1.49 -20.78
N VAL A 170 0.68 0.65 -19.86
CA VAL A 170 -0.61 0.80 -19.16
C VAL A 170 -0.38 0.96 -17.66
N PRO A 171 -0.72 2.12 -17.06
CA PRO A 171 -0.74 2.25 -15.61
C PRO A 171 -1.92 1.48 -14.99
N TYR A 172 -1.75 0.98 -13.78
CA TYR A 172 -2.75 0.23 -13.03
C TYR A 172 -2.67 0.57 -11.53
N ASN A 173 -3.79 0.37 -10.81
CA ASN A 173 -3.91 0.61 -9.36
C ASN A 173 -3.42 2.01 -8.95
N ASN A 174 -4.09 3.05 -9.47
CA ASN A 174 -3.78 4.46 -9.21
C ASN A 174 -2.31 4.83 -9.48
N GLY A 175 -1.73 4.21 -10.52
CA GLY A 175 -0.34 4.41 -10.92
C GLY A 175 0.68 3.68 -10.05
N LYS A 176 0.32 2.89 -9.04
CA LYS A 176 1.31 2.12 -8.27
C LYS A 176 2.00 1.04 -9.11
N THR A 177 1.35 0.58 -10.18
CA THR A 177 1.88 -0.44 -11.09
C THR A 177 1.85 0.07 -12.53
N VAL A 178 2.87 -0.23 -13.32
CA VAL A 178 2.92 0.04 -14.77
C VAL A 178 3.24 -1.25 -15.49
N PHE A 179 2.34 -1.67 -16.38
CA PHE A 179 2.54 -2.80 -17.27
C PHE A 179 3.04 -2.30 -18.62
N ALA A 180 3.98 -3.02 -19.23
CA ALA A 180 4.44 -2.69 -20.56
C ALA A 180 4.77 -3.91 -21.43
N ALA A 181 4.59 -3.78 -22.74
CA ALA A 181 4.97 -4.79 -23.72
C ALA A 181 5.79 -4.19 -24.88
N TYR A 182 6.87 -4.87 -25.26
CA TYR A 182 7.79 -4.48 -26.33
C TYR A 182 7.67 -5.46 -27.51
N HIS A 183 7.32 -4.94 -28.69
CA HIS A 183 7.11 -5.75 -29.89
C HIS A 183 8.30 -5.65 -30.83
N ASN A 184 8.86 -6.78 -31.25
CA ASN A 184 9.85 -6.83 -32.34
C ASN A 184 9.78 -8.17 -33.11
N ARG A 185 8.53 -8.62 -33.36
CA ARG A 185 8.00 -9.92 -33.88
C ARG A 185 7.18 -10.66 -32.81
N GLN A 186 6.24 -11.51 -33.24
CA GLN A 186 5.39 -12.31 -32.34
C GLN A 186 6.11 -13.58 -31.85
N PRO A 187 5.88 -14.01 -30.60
CA PRO A 187 5.26 -13.26 -29.49
C PRO A 187 6.18 -12.13 -28.96
N TYR A 188 5.62 -11.17 -28.21
CA TYR A 188 6.36 -10.02 -27.64
C TYR A 188 7.71 -10.41 -27.05
N ARG A 189 8.79 -9.76 -27.50
CA ARG A 189 10.17 -10.03 -27.02
C ARG A 189 10.36 -9.72 -25.53
N TYR A 190 9.63 -8.72 -25.01
CA TYR A 190 9.61 -8.43 -23.56
C TYR A 190 8.21 -8.04 -23.07
N LYS A 191 7.85 -8.54 -21.88
CA LYS A 191 6.76 -8.00 -21.04
C LYS A 191 7.36 -7.50 -19.73
N VAL A 192 6.90 -6.37 -19.22
CA VAL A 192 7.46 -5.76 -18.01
C VAL A 192 6.34 -5.32 -17.07
N VAL A 193 6.57 -5.51 -15.77
CA VAL A 193 5.77 -4.95 -14.68
C VAL A 193 6.68 -4.13 -13.80
N VAL A 194 6.36 -2.85 -13.63
CA VAL A 194 7.03 -1.97 -12.67
C VAL A 194 6.07 -1.70 -11.52
N LYS A 195 6.50 -1.96 -10.28
CA LYS A 195 5.75 -1.65 -9.07
C LYS A 195 6.51 -0.61 -8.25
N CYS A 196 5.87 0.53 -8.04
CA CYS A 196 6.35 1.63 -7.21
C CYS A 196 5.77 1.47 -5.80
N LEU A 197 6.62 1.25 -4.81
CA LEU A 197 6.26 1.11 -3.40
C LEU A 197 6.85 2.30 -2.63
N SER A 198 6.25 3.49 -2.73
CA SER A 198 6.80 4.71 -2.10
C SER A 198 6.92 4.60 -0.60
N ASP A 199 5.98 3.93 0.05
CA ASP A 199 5.91 3.84 1.51
C ASP A 199 7.13 3.07 2.04
N ALA A 200 7.53 2.04 1.28
CA ALA A 200 8.76 1.28 1.52
C ALA A 200 10.00 1.92 0.87
N LYS A 201 9.86 3.00 0.10
CA LYS A 201 10.89 3.59 -0.77
C LYS A 201 11.59 2.53 -1.63
N VAL A 202 10.82 1.65 -2.27
CA VAL A 202 11.31 0.55 -3.10
C VAL A 202 10.68 0.63 -4.49
N ILE A 203 11.47 0.31 -5.51
CA ILE A 203 10.97 0.03 -6.87
C ILE A 203 11.29 -1.41 -7.22
N MET A 204 10.30 -2.11 -7.74
CA MET A 204 10.43 -3.47 -8.26
C MET A 204 10.15 -3.47 -9.76
N VAL A 205 11.06 -4.03 -10.54
CA VAL A 205 10.89 -4.24 -11.98
C VAL A 205 10.98 -5.73 -12.25
N VAL A 206 9.93 -6.28 -12.85
CA VAL A 206 9.87 -7.66 -13.34
C VAL A 206 9.84 -7.61 -14.86
N ALA A 207 10.79 -8.25 -15.52
CA ALA A 207 10.83 -8.40 -16.97
C ALA A 207 10.71 -9.87 -17.34
N VAL A 208 10.00 -10.14 -18.43
CA VAL A 208 9.78 -11.46 -19.01
C VAL A 208 10.46 -11.49 -20.37
N ALA A 209 11.30 -12.48 -20.66
CA ALA A 209 12.00 -12.61 -21.94
C ALA A 209 12.31 -14.09 -22.27
N GLU A 210 12.65 -14.39 -23.52
CA GLU A 210 13.03 -15.74 -23.97
C GLU A 210 14.34 -16.27 -23.37
N ARG A 211 15.17 -15.43 -22.74
CA ARG A 211 16.42 -15.86 -22.10
C ARG A 211 16.55 -15.26 -20.72
N ALA A 212 16.92 -16.06 -19.72
CA ALA A 212 17.10 -15.61 -18.33
C ALA A 212 18.04 -14.41 -18.19
N ARG A 213 19.21 -14.49 -18.84
CA ARG A 213 20.18 -13.38 -18.85
C ARG A 213 19.60 -12.10 -19.44
N SER A 214 18.79 -12.22 -20.50
CA SER A 214 18.12 -11.08 -21.13
C SER A 214 17.05 -10.47 -20.23
N ALA A 215 16.22 -11.31 -19.59
CA ALA A 215 15.18 -10.85 -18.67
C ALA A 215 15.79 -10.08 -17.49
N LYS A 216 16.81 -10.65 -16.83
CA LYS A 216 17.50 -10.00 -15.70
C LYS A 216 18.20 -8.71 -16.11
N LYS A 217 18.97 -8.72 -17.21
CA LYS A 217 19.65 -7.52 -17.74
C LYS A 217 18.66 -6.41 -18.08
N LYS A 218 17.50 -6.75 -18.66
CA LYS A 218 16.44 -5.80 -18.99
C LYS A 218 15.81 -5.20 -17.72
N ALA A 219 15.47 -6.02 -16.73
CA ALA A 219 14.94 -5.55 -15.45
C ALA A 219 15.91 -4.60 -14.72
N ASP A 220 17.20 -4.96 -14.66
CA ASP A 220 18.24 -4.12 -14.03
C ASP A 220 18.50 -2.82 -14.79
N SER A 221 18.46 -2.85 -16.13
CA SER A 221 18.58 -1.66 -16.98
C SER A 221 17.42 -0.71 -16.75
N LEU A 222 16.18 -1.20 -16.83
CA LEU A 222 14.97 -0.40 -16.63
C LEU A 222 14.92 0.20 -15.23
N ARG A 223 15.21 -0.58 -14.18
CA ARG A 223 15.26 -0.07 -12.81
C ARG A 223 16.22 1.12 -12.68
N ARG A 224 17.45 0.99 -13.21
CA ARG A 224 18.46 2.06 -13.15
C ARG A 224 18.01 3.30 -13.92
N LYS A 225 17.42 3.12 -15.11
CA LYS A 225 16.87 4.24 -15.89
C LYS A 225 15.75 4.97 -15.14
N ILE A 226 14.85 4.24 -14.48
CA ILE A 226 13.75 4.84 -13.69
C ILE A 226 14.30 5.60 -12.48
N GLN A 227 15.24 5.01 -11.75
CA GLN A 227 15.86 5.66 -10.59
C GLN A 227 16.65 6.92 -10.96
N ASN A 228 17.29 6.92 -12.13
CA ASN A 228 18.08 8.04 -12.62
C ASN A 228 17.27 9.02 -13.47
N TYR A 229 15.96 8.82 -13.62
CA TYR A 229 15.10 9.68 -14.41
C TYR A 229 14.97 11.04 -13.73
N ARG A 230 15.79 11.99 -14.17
CA ARG A 230 15.62 13.41 -13.94
C ARG A 230 14.69 13.87 -15.05
N GLY A 231 13.39 13.93 -14.77
CA GLY A 231 12.38 14.24 -15.79
C GLY A 231 12.83 15.37 -16.71
N SER A 232 12.49 15.28 -18.00
CA SER A 232 12.75 16.42 -18.88
C SER A 232 12.12 17.62 -18.19
N ARG A 233 12.96 18.60 -17.86
CA ARG A 233 12.49 19.95 -17.63
C ARG A 233 11.86 20.33 -18.96
N THR A 234 10.60 19.97 -19.18
CA THR A 234 9.80 20.67 -20.17
C THR A 234 9.75 22.08 -19.66
N ASP A 235 10.47 22.95 -20.37
CA ASP A 235 10.50 24.38 -20.19
C ASP A 235 9.08 24.94 -20.36
N SER A 236 8.24 24.78 -19.34
CA SER A 236 6.98 25.53 -19.20
C SER A 236 7.25 26.98 -18.78
N ALA A 237 8.47 27.48 -19.01
CA ALA A 237 8.92 28.84 -18.68
C ALA A 237 9.06 29.76 -19.91
N THR A 238 8.67 29.32 -21.12
CA THR A 238 8.95 30.08 -22.36
C THR A 238 7.75 30.84 -22.94
N ASN A 239 6.60 30.94 -22.27
CA ASN A 239 5.47 31.78 -22.74
C ASN A 239 4.91 32.78 -21.70
N ALA A 240 5.64 33.06 -20.61
CA ALA A 240 5.23 34.05 -19.61
C ALA A 240 6.26 35.19 -19.41
N LYS A 241 6.89 35.64 -20.51
CA LYS A 241 7.76 36.83 -20.51
C LYS A 241 7.49 37.73 -21.72
N LYS A 242 6.33 38.36 -21.74
CA LYS A 242 6.20 39.76 -22.19
C LYS A 242 5.32 40.49 -21.17
N ASN A 243 5.81 41.63 -20.72
CA ASN A 243 5.22 42.56 -19.76
C ASN A 243 5.18 42.16 -18.28
N THR A 244 6.32 42.32 -17.59
CA THR A 244 6.32 43.13 -16.35
C THR A 244 7.72 43.65 -16.05
N LYS A 245 7.84 44.98 -16.05
CA LYS A 245 9.03 45.72 -15.63
C LYS A 245 9.28 45.51 -14.13
N SER A 246 10.56 45.28 -13.80
CA SER A 246 11.28 45.79 -12.63
C SER A 246 10.54 45.82 -11.27
N LEU A 247 11.00 45.00 -10.33
CA LEU A 247 11.47 45.50 -9.03
C LEU A 247 12.41 44.48 -8.36
N ARG A 248 13.55 45.00 -7.95
CA ARG A 248 14.73 44.30 -7.42
C ARG A 248 14.60 44.29 -5.89
N TRP A 249 14.60 43.11 -5.26
CA TRP A 249 14.89 43.00 -3.83
C TRP A 249 15.88 41.86 -3.59
N LYS A 250 17.01 42.22 -2.96
CA LYS A 250 18.04 41.32 -2.44
C LYS A 250 17.71 40.91 -1.01
N SER A 251 18.26 39.74 -0.65
CA SER A 251 18.42 39.18 0.70
C SER A 251 17.21 38.44 1.28
N LEU A 252 17.32 37.37 2.09
CA LEU A 252 18.45 36.83 2.86
C LEU A 252 18.17 35.33 3.11
N LYS A 253 19.20 34.49 3.16
CA LYS A 253 19.09 33.04 3.44
C LYS A 253 18.64 32.79 4.88
N PHE A 254 17.60 31.97 5.07
CA PHE A 254 17.41 31.19 6.29
C PHE A 254 17.35 29.69 5.96
N ARG A 255 18.24 28.93 6.61
CA ARG A 255 18.40 27.48 6.48
C ARG A 255 17.61 26.84 7.62
N GLY A 256 16.65 25.96 7.33
CA GLY A 256 16.10 25.04 8.34
C GLY A 256 14.58 24.90 8.52
N SER A 257 13.74 25.35 7.59
CA SER A 257 12.31 24.96 7.60
C SER A 257 11.82 24.73 6.17
N ARG A 258 11.39 23.51 5.85
CA ARG A 258 10.76 23.22 4.56
C ARG A 258 9.37 23.83 4.60
N SER A 259 9.26 25.06 4.10
CA SER A 259 7.96 25.68 3.81
C SER A 259 7.28 24.90 2.70
N TYR A 260 6.34 24.03 3.07
CA TYR A 260 5.45 23.40 2.09
C TYR A 260 4.36 24.40 1.72
N SER A 261 4.37 24.85 0.46
CA SER A 261 3.30 25.68 -0.08
C SER A 261 1.97 24.91 -0.03
N VAL A 262 0.97 25.51 0.60
CA VAL A 262 -0.40 24.99 0.75
C VAL A 262 -1.00 24.53 -0.59
N LYS A 263 -0.63 25.18 -1.71
CA LYS A 263 -1.07 24.81 -3.07
C LYS A 263 -0.65 23.39 -3.48
N LYS A 264 0.45 22.86 -2.95
CA LYS A 264 0.93 21.51 -3.29
C LYS A 264 0.19 20.41 -2.54
N TRP A 265 -0.41 20.75 -1.39
CA TRP A 265 -1.21 19.82 -0.59
C TRP A 265 -2.68 19.85 -1.03
N LEU A 266 -3.22 21.03 -1.35
CA LEU A 266 -4.59 21.24 -1.84
C LEU A 266 -4.74 21.05 -3.36
N ASN A 267 -3.78 20.42 -4.04
CA ASN A 267 -3.86 20.26 -5.49
C ASN A 267 -5.03 19.31 -5.83
N PRO A 268 -5.88 19.63 -6.81
CA PRO A 268 -7.09 18.89 -7.11
C PRO A 268 -6.72 17.57 -7.79
N PHE A 269 -6.48 16.52 -7.01
CA PHE A 269 -6.63 15.18 -7.55
C PHE A 269 -8.12 14.99 -7.84
N GLN A 270 -8.47 14.53 -9.04
CA GLN A 270 -9.82 14.06 -9.32
C GLN A 270 -10.20 13.01 -8.27
N GLY A 271 -11.35 13.17 -7.62
CA GLY A 271 -11.82 12.28 -6.56
C GLY A 271 -11.39 12.66 -5.14
N VAL A 272 -10.86 13.87 -4.91
CA VAL A 272 -10.69 14.44 -3.55
C VAL A 272 -11.89 15.32 -3.22
N GLU A 273 -12.57 15.01 -2.12
CA GLU A 273 -13.65 15.83 -1.57
C GLU A 273 -13.22 16.40 -0.22
N THR A 274 -13.51 17.68 0.04
CA THR A 274 -13.26 18.29 1.35
C THR A 274 -14.46 18.06 2.24
N LEU A 275 -14.31 17.19 3.23
CA LEU A 275 -15.40 16.78 4.11
C LEU A 275 -15.59 17.76 5.28
N LEU A 276 -14.51 18.36 5.77
CA LEU A 276 -14.57 19.36 6.84
C LEU A 276 -13.44 20.38 6.67
N GLN A 277 -13.75 21.66 6.84
CA GLN A 277 -12.77 22.72 7.05
C GLN A 277 -13.21 23.60 8.23
N GLN A 278 -12.38 23.67 9.27
CA GLN A 278 -12.72 24.40 10.50
C GLN A 278 -11.57 25.31 10.94
N ASP A 279 -11.86 26.60 11.11
CA ASP A 279 -10.95 27.56 11.75
C ASP A 279 -11.12 27.50 13.26
N PHE A 280 -10.02 27.53 14.00
CA PHE A 280 -10.02 27.46 15.47
C PHE A 280 -8.79 28.15 16.06
N ARG A 281 -8.81 28.46 17.36
CA ARG A 281 -7.67 29.01 18.09
C ARG A 281 -7.18 27.97 19.09
N GLN A 282 -5.87 27.72 19.11
CA GLN A 282 -5.24 26.77 20.04
C GLN A 282 -3.85 27.28 20.42
N ASN A 283 -3.52 27.26 21.71
CA ASN A 283 -2.26 27.78 22.24
C ASN A 283 -1.97 29.21 21.74
N ASN A 284 -3.01 30.05 21.74
CA ASN A 284 -2.96 31.43 21.28
C ASN A 284 -2.56 31.64 19.80
N ARG A 285 -2.71 30.61 18.96
CA ARG A 285 -2.47 30.69 17.51
C ARG A 285 -3.75 30.40 16.74
N ASP A 286 -3.98 31.16 15.67
CA ASP A 286 -5.03 30.86 14.70
C ASP A 286 -4.61 29.61 13.90
N LYS A 287 -5.48 28.61 13.89
CA LYS A 287 -5.30 27.34 13.20
C LYS A 287 -6.49 27.05 12.29
N ARG A 288 -6.26 26.18 11.31
CA ARG A 288 -7.28 25.63 10.40
C ARG A 288 -7.09 24.14 10.29
N LEU A 289 -8.12 23.36 10.56
CA LEU A 289 -8.14 21.94 10.23
C LEU A 289 -8.82 21.75 8.89
N ILE A 290 -8.25 20.90 8.04
CA ILE A 290 -8.84 20.43 6.79
C ILE A 290 -8.85 18.90 6.82
N ILE A 291 -10.03 18.31 6.58
CA ILE A 291 -10.22 16.88 6.36
C ILE A 291 -10.69 16.68 4.92
N GLN A 292 -10.06 15.73 4.24
CA GLN A 292 -10.41 15.36 2.88
C GLN A 292 -10.61 13.86 2.76
N THR A 293 -11.47 13.45 1.85
CA THR A 293 -11.69 12.05 1.49
C THR A 293 -11.17 11.80 0.07
N ILE A 294 -10.70 10.58 -0.17
CA ILE A 294 -10.37 10.08 -1.52
C ILE A 294 -11.10 8.77 -1.73
N SER A 295 -11.97 8.73 -2.73
CA SER A 295 -12.67 7.48 -3.11
C SER A 295 -11.70 6.44 -3.67
N THR A 296 -11.84 5.18 -3.25
CA THR A 296 -11.06 4.07 -3.83
C THR A 296 -11.72 3.41 -5.05
N GLY A 297 -12.96 3.78 -5.38
CA GLY A 297 -13.74 3.18 -6.46
C GLY A 297 -15.25 3.41 -6.29
N GLY A 298 -16.09 2.57 -6.89
CA GLY A 298 -17.56 2.68 -6.82
C GLY A 298 -18.27 1.37 -6.47
N SER A 299 -17.52 0.32 -6.14
CA SER A 299 -18.05 -0.97 -5.70
C SER A 299 -18.50 -0.89 -4.23
N PHE A 300 -19.44 -1.74 -3.83
CA PHE A 300 -19.93 -1.81 -2.44
C PHE A 300 -18.83 -2.08 -1.40
N VAL A 301 -17.72 -2.70 -1.79
CA VAL A 301 -16.54 -2.92 -0.92
C VAL A 301 -15.52 -1.78 -0.95
N ASP A 302 -15.67 -0.82 -1.85
CA ASP A 302 -14.78 0.32 -1.93
C ASP A 302 -15.06 1.27 -0.76
N SER A 303 -13.98 1.78 -0.16
CA SER A 303 -14.04 2.71 0.97
C SER A 303 -13.52 4.08 0.53
N VAL A 304 -13.60 5.06 1.42
CA VAL A 304 -12.83 6.31 1.26
C VAL A 304 -11.63 6.31 2.17
N ILE A 305 -10.56 6.93 1.68
CA ILE A 305 -9.36 7.23 2.44
C ILE A 305 -9.52 8.61 3.05
N ILE A 306 -9.35 8.73 4.37
CA ILE A 306 -9.36 10.02 5.09
C ILE A 306 -7.94 10.58 5.18
N ASN A 307 -7.78 11.81 4.70
CA ASN A 307 -6.58 12.62 4.84
C ASN A 307 -6.88 13.83 5.73
N GLY A 308 -5.85 14.41 6.34
CA GLY A 308 -6.03 15.58 7.19
C GLY A 308 -4.78 16.42 7.33
N ALA A 309 -4.98 17.72 7.50
CA ALA A 309 -3.93 18.67 7.80
C ALA A 309 -4.40 19.76 8.75
N VAL A 310 -3.52 20.13 9.69
CA VAL A 310 -3.64 21.35 10.49
C VAL A 310 -2.68 22.39 9.94
N LEU A 311 -3.23 23.57 9.67
CA LEU A 311 -2.50 24.75 9.25
C LEU A 311 -2.46 25.75 10.40
N VAL A 312 -1.36 26.48 10.53
CA VAL A 312 -1.20 27.60 11.46
C VAL A 312 -1.03 28.88 10.66
N LYS A 313 -1.70 29.95 11.10
CA LYS A 313 -1.59 31.27 10.47
C LYS A 313 -0.26 31.91 10.88
N LYS A 314 0.54 32.31 9.90
CA LYS A 314 1.76 33.11 10.08
C LYS A 314 1.70 34.34 9.17
N GLY A 315 1.52 35.51 9.79
CA GLY A 315 1.24 36.75 9.07
C GLY A 315 -0.04 36.64 8.25
N ARG A 316 0.06 36.86 6.93
CA ARG A 316 -1.06 36.76 5.98
C ARG A 316 -1.19 35.38 5.31
N SER A 317 -0.43 34.38 5.77
CA SER A 317 -0.36 33.07 5.11
C SER A 317 -0.69 31.93 6.07
N TRP A 318 -1.27 30.86 5.54
CA TRP A 318 -1.41 29.59 6.23
C TRP A 318 -0.17 28.72 5.96
N GLN A 319 0.39 28.12 6.98
CA GLN A 319 1.48 27.15 6.87
C GLN A 319 1.04 25.81 7.45
N VAL A 320 1.37 24.71 6.77
CA VAL A 320 1.07 23.36 7.28
C VAL A 320 1.91 23.13 8.55
N GLU A 321 1.24 22.91 9.67
CA GLU A 321 1.85 22.54 10.95
C GLU A 321 1.97 21.02 11.05
N SER A 322 0.90 20.31 10.65
CA SER A 322 0.83 18.85 10.67
C SER A 322 -0.02 18.35 9.51
N ALA A 323 0.36 17.24 8.89
CA ALA A 323 -0.40 16.62 7.81
C ALA A 323 -0.15 15.12 7.75
N ALA A 324 -1.19 14.37 7.44
CA ALA A 324 -1.07 12.94 7.17
C ALA A 324 -2.04 12.53 6.06
N ASN A 325 -1.60 11.56 5.28
CA ASN A 325 -2.40 10.87 4.29
C ASN A 325 -2.74 9.47 4.80
N ASN A 326 -3.86 8.92 4.37
CA ASN A 326 -4.34 7.59 4.78
C ASN A 326 -4.44 7.45 6.30
N ILE A 327 -5.00 8.45 6.98
CA ILE A 327 -5.18 8.45 8.44
C ILE A 327 -6.15 7.34 8.85
N ALA A 328 -7.24 7.21 8.10
CA ALA A 328 -8.27 6.22 8.29
C ALA A 328 -8.86 5.79 6.94
N THR A 329 -9.59 4.68 6.96
CA THR A 329 -10.45 4.23 5.87
C THR A 329 -11.85 4.04 6.43
N ALA A 330 -12.86 4.60 5.77
CA ALA A 330 -14.24 4.57 6.23
C ALA A 330 -15.20 4.60 5.04
N GLY A 331 -16.50 4.42 5.30
CA GLY A 331 -17.50 4.42 4.24
C GLY A 331 -17.53 3.14 3.40
N THR A 332 -18.50 3.10 2.51
CA THR A 332 -18.78 2.02 1.56
C THR A 332 -19.14 2.62 0.22
N TYR A 333 -19.19 1.82 -0.85
CA TYR A 333 -19.50 2.34 -2.20
C TYR A 333 -18.52 3.42 -2.71
N GLY A 334 -17.36 3.56 -2.06
CA GLY A 334 -16.40 4.62 -2.33
C GLY A 334 -16.83 6.00 -1.85
N PHE A 335 -17.77 6.09 -0.91
CA PHE A 335 -18.23 7.34 -0.29
C PHE A 335 -18.26 7.23 1.23
N PHE A 336 -18.04 8.35 1.91
CA PHE A 336 -18.32 8.46 3.34
C PHE A 336 -19.77 8.88 3.51
N HIS A 337 -20.63 7.97 3.97
CA HIS A 337 -22.05 8.25 4.20
C HIS A 337 -22.31 8.88 5.57
N GLY A 338 -21.29 8.91 6.41
CA GLY A 338 -21.35 9.39 7.77
C GLY A 338 -21.27 10.91 7.94
N GLU A 339 -21.33 11.34 9.20
CA GLU A 339 -21.12 12.72 9.59
C GLU A 339 -19.70 12.93 10.13
N ALA A 340 -19.06 14.05 9.78
CA ALA A 340 -17.80 14.49 10.36
C ALA A 340 -18.04 15.67 11.30
N LYS A 341 -17.96 15.44 12.60
CA LYS A 341 -18.22 16.45 13.64
C LYS A 341 -16.93 17.01 14.20
N TRP A 342 -16.82 18.34 14.23
CA TRP A 342 -15.79 19.01 15.03
C TRP A 342 -16.09 18.80 16.52
N VAL A 343 -15.14 18.26 17.26
CA VAL A 343 -15.31 17.93 18.68
C VAL A 343 -14.12 18.39 19.51
N LYS A 344 -14.38 18.80 20.74
CA LYS A 344 -13.36 19.12 21.74
C LYS A 344 -12.93 17.82 22.43
N ILE A 345 -11.67 17.44 22.26
CA ILE A 345 -11.11 16.15 22.73
C ILE A 345 -10.20 16.31 23.96
N GLY A 346 -10.06 17.53 24.47
CA GLY A 346 -9.30 17.87 25.68
C GLY A 346 -9.57 19.32 26.08
N SER A 347 -8.92 19.82 27.14
CA SER A 347 -9.11 21.21 27.61
C SER A 347 -8.83 22.25 26.53
N GLU A 348 -7.79 22.02 25.73
CA GLU A 348 -7.35 22.89 24.62
C GLU A 348 -7.15 22.10 23.31
N GLN A 349 -7.60 20.86 23.25
CA GLN A 349 -7.40 19.97 22.11
C GLN A 349 -8.72 19.75 21.36
N TYR A 350 -8.62 19.72 20.03
CA TYR A 350 -9.77 19.52 19.14
C TYR A 350 -9.46 18.45 18.10
N GLY A 351 -10.52 17.80 17.61
CA GLY A 351 -10.44 16.77 16.59
C GLY A 351 -11.74 16.68 15.79
N VAL A 352 -11.81 15.64 14.96
CA VAL A 352 -12.98 15.34 14.15
C VAL A 352 -13.45 13.94 14.48
N LEU A 353 -14.67 13.85 14.98
CA LEU A 353 -15.38 12.61 15.20
C LEU A 353 -16.14 12.24 13.93
N PHE A 354 -15.81 11.09 13.38
CA PHE A 354 -16.49 10.51 12.24
C PHE A 354 -17.50 9.49 12.74
N LEU A 355 -18.71 9.61 12.24
CA LEU A 355 -19.87 8.78 12.58
C LEU A 355 -20.35 8.13 11.30
N ASP A 356 -19.90 6.92 11.02
CA ASP A 356 -20.37 6.16 9.87
C ASP A 356 -21.36 5.09 10.34
N SER A 357 -22.50 4.98 9.66
CA SER A 357 -23.48 3.95 9.98
C SER A 357 -24.14 3.48 8.71
N GLY A 358 -24.32 2.17 8.59
CA GLY A 358 -24.95 1.57 7.43
C GLY A 358 -25.65 0.27 7.76
N GLY A 359 -26.51 -0.16 6.84
CA GLY A 359 -27.18 -1.44 6.88
C GLY A 359 -26.99 -2.16 5.55
N HIS A 360 -26.50 -3.41 5.57
CA HIS A 360 -26.38 -4.22 4.36
C HIS A 360 -26.55 -5.70 4.65
N MET A 361 -27.32 -6.41 3.81
CA MET A 361 -27.54 -7.87 3.88
C MET A 361 -27.90 -8.39 5.27
N GLY A 362 -28.70 -7.63 6.01
CA GLY A 362 -29.10 -8.01 7.36
C GLY A 362 -28.01 -7.85 8.42
N TYR A 363 -27.08 -6.92 8.20
CA TYR A 363 -26.16 -6.43 9.21
C TYR A 363 -26.33 -4.92 9.32
N ASN A 364 -26.44 -4.42 10.55
CA ASN A 364 -26.22 -3.01 10.82
C ASN A 364 -24.78 -2.87 11.32
N PHE A 365 -24.12 -1.80 10.90
CA PHE A 365 -22.83 -1.43 11.45
C PHE A 365 -22.82 0.06 11.80
N GLN A 366 -22.09 0.40 12.84
CA GLN A 366 -21.73 1.75 13.22
C GLN A 366 -20.23 1.78 13.45
N SER A 367 -19.53 2.72 12.82
CA SER A 367 -18.11 2.97 13.04
C SER A 367 -17.94 4.39 13.55
N PHE A 368 -17.24 4.51 14.67
CA PHE A 368 -16.84 5.76 15.27
C PHE A 368 -15.34 5.84 15.24
N PHE A 369 -14.78 6.94 14.74
CA PHE A 369 -13.35 7.18 14.91
C PHE A 369 -13.05 8.65 15.04
N ILE A 370 -11.96 8.97 15.73
CA ILE A 370 -11.52 10.35 15.95
C ILE A 370 -10.18 10.57 15.26
N VAL A 371 -10.09 11.62 14.46
CA VAL A 371 -8.84 12.11 13.89
C VAL A 371 -8.48 13.44 14.52
N ALA A 372 -7.22 13.60 14.94
CA ALA A 372 -6.73 14.84 15.50
C ALA A 372 -5.22 15.02 15.26
N ALA A 373 -4.73 16.24 15.50
CA ALA A 373 -3.31 16.50 15.61
C ALA A 373 -2.84 16.24 17.05
N VAL A 374 -1.90 15.31 17.20
CA VAL A 374 -1.22 15.04 18.48
C VAL A 374 0.24 15.45 18.29
N GLY A 375 0.66 16.50 18.99
CA GLY A 375 1.93 17.16 18.70
C GLY A 375 1.99 17.62 17.23
N ASN A 376 2.98 17.16 16.49
CA ASN A 376 3.19 17.52 15.08
C ASN A 376 2.68 16.45 14.09
N GLN A 377 1.81 15.55 14.53
CA GLN A 377 1.32 14.44 13.70
C GLN A 377 -0.21 14.35 13.71
N MET A 378 -0.80 14.34 12.52
CA MET A 378 -2.21 13.98 12.32
C MET A 378 -2.33 12.46 12.45
N THR A 379 -3.21 12.00 13.34
CA THR A 379 -3.38 10.57 13.63
C THR A 379 -4.83 10.24 13.96
N LYS A 380 -5.17 8.96 13.84
CA LYS A 380 -6.41 8.39 14.38
C LYS A 380 -6.18 8.08 15.85
N LEU A 381 -6.96 8.73 16.73
CA LEU A 381 -6.86 8.60 18.19
C LEU A 381 -7.69 7.45 18.74
N PHE A 382 -8.84 7.22 18.13
CA PHE A 382 -9.84 6.28 18.62
C PHE A 382 -10.54 5.64 17.44
N GLN A 383 -10.88 4.37 17.59
CA GLN A 383 -11.80 3.67 16.71
C GLN A 383 -12.64 2.68 17.54
N LEU A 384 -13.95 2.69 17.27
CA LEU A 384 -14.93 1.74 17.77
C LEU A 384 -15.80 1.34 16.58
N ASP A 385 -15.71 0.06 16.22
CA ASP A 385 -16.61 -0.55 15.24
C ASP A 385 -17.59 -1.42 16.00
N ASP A 386 -18.88 -1.19 15.79
CA ASP A 386 -19.95 -1.99 16.36
C ASP A 386 -20.82 -2.53 15.24
N ALA A 387 -21.00 -3.85 15.19
CA ALA A 387 -21.77 -4.53 14.18
C ALA A 387 -22.76 -5.49 14.84
N GLY A 388 -24.03 -5.36 14.46
CA GLY A 388 -25.11 -6.23 14.92
C GLY A 388 -25.75 -6.98 13.77
N ARG A 389 -26.21 -8.20 14.03
CA ARG A 389 -27.01 -8.95 13.06
C ARG A 389 -28.41 -8.36 13.05
N ASN A 390 -28.79 -7.77 11.94
CA ASN A 390 -30.15 -7.33 11.70
C ASN A 390 -30.84 -8.38 10.82
N ASN A 391 -31.51 -9.38 11.38
CA ASN A 391 -32.18 -10.45 10.61
C ASN A 391 -33.32 -9.95 9.67
N ALA A 392 -33.50 -8.63 9.51
CA ALA A 392 -34.55 -7.98 8.73
C ALA A 392 -34.49 -8.20 7.20
N ALA A 393 -33.39 -8.71 6.62
CA ALA A 393 -33.32 -8.93 5.17
C ALA A 393 -34.34 -9.98 4.65
N ALA A 394 -35.02 -10.71 5.54
CA ALA A 394 -36.05 -11.70 5.21
C ALA A 394 -37.44 -11.39 5.80
N GLY A 395 -37.74 -10.14 6.15
CA GLY A 395 -39.00 -9.78 6.83
C GLY A 395 -38.86 -9.92 8.34
N CYS A 396 -38.93 -8.79 9.03
CA CYS A 396 -38.60 -8.72 10.45
C CYS A 396 -39.73 -9.30 11.32
N LEU A 397 -39.57 -10.55 11.78
CA LEU A 397 -40.37 -11.15 12.85
C LEU A 397 -39.43 -11.96 13.78
N PRO A 398 -39.48 -11.83 15.12
CA PRO A 398 -40.08 -10.78 15.96
C PRO A 398 -39.06 -9.91 16.74
N LYS A 399 -37.74 -10.06 16.56
CA LYS A 399 -36.73 -9.25 17.28
C LYS A 399 -35.70 -8.66 16.32
N CYS A 400 -35.99 -7.48 15.78
CA CYS A 400 -35.01 -6.69 15.05
C CYS A 400 -34.03 -6.09 16.07
N GLU A 401 -32.74 -6.39 15.92
CA GLU A 401 -31.72 -5.79 16.78
C GLU A 401 -31.45 -4.35 16.32
N SER A 402 -31.82 -3.40 17.17
CA SER A 402 -31.42 -2.01 17.07
C SER A 402 -30.50 -1.65 18.23
N TYR A 403 -29.45 -0.91 17.91
CA TYR A 403 -28.56 -0.32 18.90
C TYR A 403 -28.17 1.09 18.45
N LYS A 404 -27.92 1.95 19.44
CA LYS A 404 -27.47 3.32 19.28
C LYS A 404 -26.32 3.54 20.24
N THR A 405 -25.16 3.86 19.69
CA THR A 405 -23.99 4.23 20.49
C THR A 405 -23.85 5.74 20.54
N GLU A 406 -23.79 6.29 21.75
CA GLU A 406 -23.48 7.69 22.02
C GLU A 406 -22.07 7.78 22.62
N LEU A 407 -21.28 8.74 22.15
CA LEU A 407 -19.95 9.00 22.70
C LEU A 407 -19.98 10.25 23.59
N LYS A 408 -19.44 10.11 24.80
CA LYS A 408 -19.21 11.21 25.74
C LYS A 408 -17.72 11.38 25.98
N PHE A 409 -17.28 12.63 26.04
CA PHE A 409 -15.92 12.99 26.44
C PHE A 409 -15.93 13.35 27.91
N VAL A 410 -15.23 12.57 28.74
CA VAL A 410 -15.20 12.75 30.20
C VAL A 410 -13.79 13.08 30.66
N PRO A 411 -13.63 13.88 31.73
CA PRO A 411 -12.30 14.14 32.30
C PRO A 411 -11.58 12.82 32.59
N GLY A 412 -10.39 12.66 32.00
CA GLY A 412 -9.57 11.46 32.09
C GLY A 412 -8.33 11.63 32.96
N LYS A 413 -7.49 10.60 33.00
CA LYS A 413 -6.15 10.68 33.64
C LYS A 413 -5.11 11.37 32.76
N HIS A 414 -5.35 11.46 31.45
CA HIS A 414 -4.42 12.12 30.54
C HIS A 414 -4.56 13.66 30.64
N PRO A 415 -3.46 14.42 30.80
CA PRO A 415 -3.55 15.87 31.00
C PRO A 415 -4.11 16.62 29.77
N ASP A 416 -3.81 16.13 28.57
CA ASP A 416 -4.17 16.81 27.32
C ASP A 416 -5.47 16.32 26.67
N TYR A 417 -6.02 15.18 27.10
CA TYR A 417 -7.13 14.51 26.41
C TYR A 417 -8.20 14.02 27.38
N PHE A 418 -9.45 14.16 26.98
CA PHE A 418 -10.57 13.53 27.67
C PHE A 418 -10.59 12.02 27.38
N ASP A 419 -10.99 11.25 28.38
CA ASP A 419 -11.32 9.84 28.17
C ASP A 419 -12.64 9.78 27.38
N ILE A 420 -12.79 8.75 26.55
CA ILE A 420 -14.00 8.54 25.75
C ILE A 420 -14.84 7.47 26.44
N GLN A 421 -16.09 7.80 26.72
CA GLN A 421 -17.11 6.89 27.22
C GLN A 421 -18.12 6.58 26.11
N ALA A 422 -18.18 5.32 25.69
CA ALA A 422 -19.19 4.85 24.74
C ALA A 422 -20.39 4.26 25.50
N ILE A 423 -21.58 4.78 25.23
CA ILE A 423 -22.85 4.30 25.82
C ILE A 423 -23.69 3.72 24.69
N THR A 424 -23.78 2.40 24.66
CA THR A 424 -24.61 1.69 23.69
C THR A 424 -25.93 1.31 24.33
N THR A 425 -27.03 1.81 23.77
CA THR A 425 -28.40 1.44 24.16
C THR A 425 -29.03 0.62 23.03
N GLY A 426 -29.80 -0.42 23.36
CA GLY A 426 -30.35 -1.31 22.33
C GLY A 426 -31.11 -2.51 22.88
N THR A 427 -31.55 -3.36 21.96
CA THR A 427 -32.40 -4.56 22.21
C THR A 427 -31.62 -5.80 22.66
N VAL A 428 -30.28 -5.77 22.59
CA VAL A 428 -29.41 -6.79 23.17
C VAL A 428 -28.81 -6.24 24.47
N GLN A 429 -28.77 -7.09 25.50
CA GLN A 429 -28.27 -6.88 26.87
C GLN A 429 -27.21 -5.76 26.97
N LYS A 430 -27.44 -4.77 27.86
CA LYS A 430 -26.52 -3.65 28.20
C LYS A 430 -25.05 -4.11 28.09
N ARG A 431 -24.35 -3.68 27.04
CA ARG A 431 -22.90 -3.85 26.96
C ARG A 431 -22.25 -2.71 27.73
N GLU A 432 -21.31 -3.09 28.60
CA GLU A 432 -20.64 -2.26 29.61
C GLU A 432 -19.88 -1.06 29.04
N LEU A 433 -19.64 -0.08 29.91
CA LEU A 433 -18.91 1.15 29.67
C LEU A 433 -17.45 0.88 29.32
N PHE A 434 -17.00 1.40 28.18
CA PHE A 434 -15.56 1.49 27.87
C PHE A 434 -15.04 2.86 28.30
N SER A 435 -13.98 2.89 29.12
CA SER A 435 -13.18 4.09 29.36
C SER A 435 -11.88 3.93 28.60
N VAL A 436 -11.57 4.90 27.75
CA VAL A 436 -10.27 4.99 27.08
C VAL A 436 -9.38 5.91 27.89
N SER A 437 -8.53 5.35 28.75
CA SER A 437 -7.48 6.09 29.46
C SER A 437 -6.12 5.81 28.81
N GLY A 438 -5.68 6.70 27.91
CA GLY A 438 -4.47 6.51 27.10
C GLY A 438 -4.63 5.50 25.94
N THR A 439 -3.52 5.10 25.31
CA THR A 439 -3.50 4.18 24.13
C THR A 439 -3.86 2.72 24.43
N LYS A 440 -4.41 2.43 25.62
CA LYS A 440 -4.86 1.07 25.99
C LYS A 440 -6.35 1.07 26.31
N TYR A 441 -7.06 0.18 25.63
CA TYR A 441 -8.43 -0.19 25.94
C TYR A 441 -8.47 -0.88 27.32
N GLN A 442 -9.12 -0.27 28.31
CA GLN A 442 -9.46 -0.97 29.55
C GLN A 442 -10.97 -1.15 29.63
N ARG A 443 -11.41 -2.41 29.74
CA ARG A 443 -12.78 -2.76 30.10
C ARG A 443 -12.96 -2.36 31.57
N VAL A 444 -13.83 -1.40 31.86
CA VAL A 444 -14.19 -1.04 33.23
C VAL A 444 -15.30 -2.00 33.66
N LYS A 445 -15.04 -2.77 34.72
CA LYS A 445 -16.04 -3.66 35.35
C LYS A 445 -16.98 -2.84 36.23
#